data_AF-A0ABD4SV84-F1
#
_entry.id   AF-A0ABD4SV84-F1
#
_cell.length_a   1.000
_cell.length_b   1.000
_cell.length_c   1.000
_cell.angle_alpha   90.00
_cell.angle_beta   90.00
_cell.angle_gamma   90.00
#
_symmetry.space_group_name_H-M   'P 1'
#
loop_
_entity.id
_entity.type
_entity.pdbx_description
1 polymer ?
#
loop_
_entity_poly.entity_id
_entity_poly.type
_entity_poly.pdbx_seq_one_letter_code
_entity_poly.pdbx_strand_id
1 'polypeptide(L)'
;MGNSDLQSLREAATLPPIPELPRFELRRDGLYFIDGKIDPDSGKVHERPPLWLCDPLELVGTGVDDNSLAYRIARWRSRADQSEQREAIACASIGEREGWGRLRAKGLAVSSKRAALEQLALYLQLEGRQDLHHVTERGGWRNGAYVLPSGEVLGHAEPPLFYTGDRSHASAYQAHGSLSGWRDTVARLAQGNSRVMLAIGAALAAPLLELAGLESGGIH
;
A
#
# COMPACT_ATOMS: atom_id res chain seq x y z
N MET A 1 15.82 -25.66 47.34
CA MET A 1 16.20 -24.80 46.21
C MET A 1 17.45 -24.06 46.63
N GLY A 2 18.59 -24.46 46.09
CA GLY A 2 19.88 -23.87 46.47
C GLY A 2 20.04 -22.49 45.83
N ASN A 3 20.92 -21.66 46.40
CA ASN A 3 21.25 -20.33 45.86
C ASN A 3 21.63 -20.36 44.35
N SER A 4 22.13 -21.51 43.88
CA SER A 4 22.44 -21.82 42.49
C SER A 4 21.20 -21.86 41.57
N ASP A 5 20.06 -22.37 42.03
CA ASP A 5 18.86 -22.54 41.19
C ASP A 5 18.21 -21.18 40.88
N LEU A 6 18.21 -20.27 41.86
CA LEU A 6 17.73 -18.90 41.70
C LEU A 6 18.63 -18.06 40.80
N GLN A 7 19.92 -18.36 40.78
CA GLN A 7 20.89 -17.71 39.91
C GLN A 7 20.69 -18.15 38.45
N SER A 8 20.51 -19.45 38.22
CA SER A 8 20.18 -20.01 36.89
C SER A 8 18.86 -19.47 36.32
N LEU A 9 17.82 -19.32 37.15
CA LEU A 9 16.54 -18.74 36.71
C LEU A 9 16.65 -17.25 36.37
N ARG A 10 17.49 -16.49 37.10
CA ARG A 10 17.77 -15.08 36.79
C ARG A 10 18.57 -14.93 35.49
N GLU A 11 19.55 -15.79 35.25
CA GLU A 11 20.33 -15.80 34.01
C GLU A 11 19.43 -16.19 32.81
N ALA A 12 18.57 -17.19 32.97
CA ALA A 12 17.60 -17.59 31.95
C ALA A 12 16.61 -16.46 31.59
N ALA A 13 16.21 -15.64 32.55
CA ALA A 13 15.32 -14.48 32.32
C ALA A 13 16.02 -13.31 31.59
N THR A 14 17.35 -13.31 31.51
CA THR A 14 18.14 -12.29 30.78
C THR A 14 18.55 -12.73 29.38
N LEU A 15 18.33 -14.01 29.03
CA LEU A 15 18.59 -14.50 27.68
C LEU A 15 17.60 -13.85 26.70
N PRO A 16 18.05 -13.50 25.49
CA PRO A 16 17.13 -13.06 24.44
C PRO A 16 16.07 -14.15 24.21
N PRO A 17 14.81 -13.76 23.97
CA PRO A 17 13.74 -14.72 23.72
C PRO A 17 14.14 -15.64 22.56
N ILE A 18 13.85 -16.93 22.73
CA ILE A 18 14.11 -17.93 21.70
C ILE A 18 13.31 -17.51 20.46
N PRO A 19 13.95 -17.38 19.28
CA PRO A 19 13.24 -17.01 18.07
C PRO A 19 12.17 -18.05 17.73
N GLU A 20 10.95 -17.61 17.46
CA GLU A 20 9.92 -18.49 16.90
C GLU A 20 10.34 -18.93 15.49
N LEU A 21 10.09 -20.20 15.19
CA LEU A 21 10.38 -20.81 13.89
C LEU A 21 9.17 -21.61 13.40
N PRO A 22 8.89 -21.58 12.09
CA PRO A 22 9.54 -20.75 11.09
C PRO A 22 9.14 -19.28 11.21
N ARG A 23 9.96 -18.36 10.69
CA ARG A 23 9.66 -16.92 10.69
C ARG A 23 10.07 -16.22 9.40
N PHE A 24 9.42 -15.10 9.14
CA PHE A 24 9.85 -14.11 8.17
C PHE A 24 10.64 -13.01 8.86
N GLU A 25 11.75 -12.59 8.26
CA GLU A 25 12.59 -11.54 8.81
C GLU A 25 12.88 -10.49 7.74
N LEU A 26 12.37 -9.27 7.99
CA LEU A 26 12.65 -8.11 7.15
C LEU A 26 13.96 -7.46 7.63
N ARG A 27 14.95 -7.40 6.74
CA ARG A 27 16.25 -6.77 6.97
C ARG A 27 16.43 -5.59 6.02
N ARG A 28 17.51 -4.83 6.22
CA ARG A 28 17.85 -3.68 5.36
C ARG A 28 18.17 -4.09 3.92
N ASP A 29 18.63 -5.32 3.71
CA ASP A 29 19.12 -5.87 2.45
C ASP A 29 18.15 -6.89 1.82
N GLY A 30 17.07 -7.26 2.50
CA GLY A 30 16.06 -8.15 1.92
C GLY A 30 15.03 -8.65 2.92
N LEU A 31 14.04 -9.34 2.37
CA LEU A 31 13.11 -10.18 3.12
C LEU A 31 13.59 -11.62 3.08
N TYR A 32 13.65 -12.27 4.25
CA TYR A 32 14.15 -13.62 4.41
C TYR A 32 13.12 -14.52 5.06
N PHE A 33 13.12 -15.80 4.69
CA PHE A 33 12.45 -16.86 5.43
C PHE A 33 13.49 -17.68 6.20
N ILE A 34 13.27 -17.89 7.48
CA ILE A 34 14.16 -18.64 8.37
C ILE A 34 13.36 -19.76 8.99
N ASP A 35 13.83 -20.98 8.74
CA ASP A 35 13.28 -22.21 9.27
C ASP A 35 14.37 -22.92 10.08
N GLY A 36 14.01 -23.92 10.87
CA GLY A 36 14.96 -24.67 11.64
C GLY A 36 14.35 -25.90 12.29
N LYS A 37 15.11 -26.49 13.21
CA LYS A 37 14.65 -27.61 14.02
C LYS A 37 14.94 -27.31 15.47
N ILE A 38 13.99 -27.67 16.33
CA ILE A 38 14.20 -27.70 17.77
C ILE A 38 14.65 -29.11 18.11
N ASP A 39 15.82 -29.24 18.70
CA ASP A 39 16.32 -30.50 19.23
C ASP A 39 15.43 -30.93 20.41
N PRO A 40 14.75 -32.09 20.36
CA PRO A 40 13.77 -32.49 21.36
C PRO A 40 14.36 -32.71 22.76
N ASP A 41 15.63 -33.10 22.83
CA ASP A 41 16.27 -33.52 24.07
C ASP A 41 16.99 -32.35 24.77
N SER A 42 17.55 -31.42 24.00
CA SER A 42 18.31 -30.27 24.51
C SER A 42 17.56 -28.94 24.44
N GLY A 43 16.43 -28.88 23.72
CA GLY A 43 15.70 -27.64 23.46
C GLY A 43 16.47 -26.64 22.60
N LYS A 44 17.63 -27.02 22.05
CA LYS A 44 18.47 -26.13 21.23
C LYS A 44 17.85 -25.92 19.87
N VAL A 45 17.79 -24.66 19.46
CA VAL A 45 17.31 -24.26 18.14
C VAL A 45 18.45 -24.31 17.13
N HIS A 46 18.27 -25.12 16.10
CA HIS A 46 19.17 -25.19 14.94
C HIS A 46 18.51 -24.52 13.74
N GLU A 47 18.84 -23.25 13.51
CA GLU A 47 18.39 -22.50 12.35
C GLU A 47 19.07 -23.00 11.07
N ARG A 48 18.29 -23.12 10.00
CA ARG A 48 18.80 -23.33 8.64
C ARG A 48 19.30 -22.00 8.07
N PRO A 49 20.18 -22.02 7.05
CA PRO A 49 20.58 -20.81 6.35
C PRO A 49 19.37 -20.00 5.86
N PRO A 50 19.32 -18.68 6.11
CA PRO A 50 18.21 -17.84 5.68
C PRO A 50 17.95 -17.92 4.17
N LEU A 51 16.70 -18.15 3.79
CA LEU A 51 16.27 -18.14 2.41
C LEU A 51 15.85 -16.72 2.00
N TRP A 52 16.66 -16.06 1.17
CA TRP A 52 16.30 -14.75 0.61
C TRP A 52 15.11 -14.87 -0.35
N LEU A 53 14.10 -14.03 -0.12
CA LEU A 53 12.83 -14.03 -0.86
C LEU A 53 12.78 -12.90 -1.90
N CYS A 54 13.01 -11.67 -1.46
CA CYS A 54 13.00 -10.47 -2.30
C CYS A 54 13.75 -9.31 -1.63
N ASP A 55 13.88 -8.19 -2.35
CA ASP A 55 14.27 -6.90 -1.76
C ASP A 55 13.30 -6.52 -0.61
N PRO A 56 13.69 -5.60 0.32
CA PRO A 56 12.85 -5.22 1.45
C PRO A 56 11.44 -4.78 1.01
N LEU A 57 10.44 -5.57 1.39
CA LEU A 57 9.03 -5.34 1.11
C LEU A 57 8.26 -5.36 2.42
N GLU A 58 7.51 -4.30 2.68
CA GLU A 58 6.70 -4.14 3.88
C GLU A 58 5.23 -4.20 3.53
N LEU A 59 4.48 -5.00 4.27
CA LEU A 59 3.01 -5.08 4.18
C LEU A 59 2.40 -4.06 5.14
N VAL A 60 1.85 -2.99 4.57
CA VAL A 60 1.35 -1.83 5.32
C VAL A 60 -0.16 -1.87 5.57
N GLY A 61 -0.88 -2.83 4.97
CA GLY A 61 -2.30 -3.03 5.21
C GLY A 61 -2.93 -4.09 4.30
N THR A 62 -4.25 -4.13 4.36
CA THR A 62 -5.13 -4.89 3.46
C THR A 62 -6.10 -3.95 2.80
N GLY A 63 -6.78 -4.43 1.76
CA GLY A 63 -7.86 -3.65 1.17
C GLY A 63 -8.88 -4.48 0.42
N VAL A 64 -10.02 -3.86 0.19
CA VAL A 64 -11.12 -4.41 -0.60
C VAL A 64 -11.57 -3.33 -1.58
N ASP A 65 -11.90 -3.70 -2.81
CA ASP A 65 -12.44 -2.77 -3.82
C ASP A 65 -13.98 -2.79 -3.91
N ASP A 66 -14.53 -1.94 -4.78
CA ASP A 66 -15.96 -1.85 -5.08
C ASP A 66 -16.58 -3.22 -5.51
N ASN A 67 -15.77 -4.16 -6.00
CA ASN A 67 -16.20 -5.49 -6.45
C ASN A 67 -15.93 -6.60 -5.42
N SER A 68 -15.59 -6.23 -4.18
CA SER A 68 -15.22 -7.16 -3.10
C SER A 68 -13.98 -8.01 -3.37
N LEU A 69 -13.09 -7.59 -4.28
CA LEU A 69 -11.80 -8.24 -4.46
C LEU A 69 -10.87 -7.83 -3.33
N ALA A 70 -10.13 -8.81 -2.79
CA ALA A 70 -9.19 -8.58 -1.69
C ALA A 70 -7.79 -8.25 -2.20
N TYR A 71 -7.11 -7.36 -1.47
CA TYR A 71 -5.78 -6.86 -1.76
C TYR A 71 -4.89 -6.85 -0.52
N ARG A 72 -3.59 -6.99 -0.77
CA ARG A 72 -2.51 -6.69 0.18
C ARG A 72 -1.86 -5.39 -0.22
N ILE A 73 -1.71 -4.46 0.71
CA ILE A 73 -1.05 -3.19 0.44
C ILE A 73 0.40 -3.30 0.84
N ALA A 74 1.28 -3.19 -0.14
CA ALA A 74 2.72 -3.35 0.03
C ALA A 74 3.46 -2.05 -0.31
N ARG A 75 4.60 -1.86 0.34
CA ARG A 75 5.56 -0.79 0.09
C ARG A 75 6.96 -1.34 -0.03
N TRP A 76 7.72 -0.85 -1.00
CA TRP A 76 9.15 -1.17 -1.16
C TRP A 76 9.89 -0.02 -1.83
N ARG A 77 11.21 -0.13 -1.93
CA ARG A 77 12.02 0.76 -2.78
C ARG A 77 12.40 0.03 -4.05
N SER A 78 12.12 0.65 -5.20
CA SER A 78 12.52 0.12 -6.50
C SER A 78 14.03 0.02 -6.60
N ARG A 79 14.55 -1.12 -7.04
CA ARG A 79 15.98 -1.33 -7.24
C ARG A 79 16.54 -0.53 -8.41
N ALA A 80 15.71 -0.18 -9.38
CA ALA A 80 16.12 0.52 -10.59
C ALA A 80 16.48 1.98 -10.34
N ASP A 81 15.69 2.67 -9.52
CA ASP A 81 15.76 4.14 -9.33
C ASP A 81 15.63 4.59 -7.86
N GLN A 82 15.55 3.65 -6.91
CA GLN A 82 15.39 3.90 -5.47
C GLN A 82 14.09 4.63 -5.07
N SER A 83 13.16 4.80 -6.02
CA SER A 83 11.86 5.41 -5.76
C SER A 83 11.04 4.53 -4.80
N GLU A 84 10.28 5.17 -3.91
CA GLU A 84 9.33 4.45 -3.06
C GLU A 84 8.13 4.02 -3.91
N GLN A 85 7.86 2.73 -3.89
CA GLN A 85 6.73 2.10 -4.56
C GLN A 85 5.70 1.71 -3.52
N ARG A 86 4.43 1.93 -3.85
CA ARG A 86 3.27 1.47 -3.07
C ARG A 86 2.30 0.80 -4.03
N GLU A 87 1.82 -0.39 -3.68
CA GLU A 87 0.95 -1.18 -4.54
C GLU A 87 -0.12 -1.90 -3.74
N ALA A 88 -1.35 -1.93 -4.28
CA ALA A 88 -2.37 -2.88 -3.88
C ALA A 88 -2.20 -4.16 -4.73
N ILE A 89 -1.69 -5.22 -4.13
CA ILE A 89 -1.47 -6.51 -4.77
C ILE A 89 -2.76 -7.31 -4.63
N ALA A 90 -3.45 -7.59 -5.73
CA ALA A 90 -4.64 -8.43 -5.73
C ALA A 90 -4.29 -9.81 -5.17
N CYS A 91 -5.03 -10.28 -4.16
CA CYS A 91 -4.77 -11.57 -3.52
C CYS A 91 -4.83 -12.73 -4.52
N ALA A 92 -5.73 -12.63 -5.52
CA ALA A 92 -5.85 -13.60 -6.61
C ALA A 92 -4.61 -13.70 -7.51
N SER A 93 -3.72 -12.70 -7.49
CA SER A 93 -2.47 -12.70 -8.26
C SER A 93 -1.26 -13.21 -7.46
N ILE A 94 -1.40 -13.41 -6.15
CA ILE A 94 -0.30 -13.84 -5.29
C ILE A 94 0.03 -15.31 -5.60
N GLY A 95 1.30 -15.59 -5.90
CA GLY A 95 1.74 -16.93 -6.33
C GLY A 95 1.76 -17.09 -7.85
N GLU A 96 1.01 -16.26 -8.58
CA GLU A 96 0.87 -16.36 -10.03
C GLU A 96 2.03 -15.71 -10.79
N ARG A 97 2.31 -16.23 -11.99
CA ARG A 97 3.37 -15.70 -12.86
C ARG A 97 3.17 -14.21 -13.16
N GLU A 98 1.94 -13.79 -13.39
CA GLU A 98 1.60 -12.39 -13.65
C GLU A 98 1.87 -11.51 -12.43
N GLY A 99 1.47 -11.96 -11.23
CA GLY A 99 1.72 -11.23 -9.98
C GLY A 99 3.21 -10.98 -9.76
N TRP A 100 4.05 -12.01 -9.93
CA TRP A 100 5.50 -11.84 -9.86
C TRP A 100 6.07 -10.96 -10.96
N GLY A 101 5.51 -11.03 -12.18
CA GLY A 101 5.88 -10.15 -13.28
C GLY A 101 5.64 -8.69 -12.96
N ARG A 102 4.47 -8.36 -12.38
CA ARG A 102 4.09 -7.00 -11.97
C ARG A 102 5.02 -6.42 -10.91
N LEU A 103 5.35 -7.20 -9.87
CA LEU A 103 6.28 -6.73 -8.82
C LEU A 103 7.67 -6.43 -9.39
N ARG A 104 8.18 -7.30 -10.28
CA ARG A 104 9.47 -7.08 -10.97
C ARG A 104 9.43 -5.87 -11.90
N ALA A 105 8.33 -5.67 -12.62
CA ALA A 105 8.15 -4.50 -13.49
C ALA A 105 8.19 -3.18 -12.71
N LYS A 106 7.78 -3.20 -11.44
CA LYS A 106 7.88 -2.07 -10.50
C LYS A 106 9.18 -2.08 -9.67
N GLY A 107 10.21 -2.76 -10.16
CA GLY A 107 11.57 -2.68 -9.62
C GLY A 107 11.85 -3.49 -8.36
N LEU A 108 10.94 -4.37 -7.92
CA LEU A 108 11.22 -5.30 -6.82
C LEU A 108 12.04 -6.50 -7.33
N ALA A 109 13.26 -6.71 -6.83
CA ALA A 109 13.95 -7.96 -7.10
C ALA A 109 13.32 -9.09 -6.28
N VAL A 110 12.96 -10.18 -6.96
CA VAL A 110 12.34 -11.36 -6.36
C VAL A 110 13.16 -12.59 -6.74
N SER A 111 13.39 -13.47 -5.77
CA SER A 111 14.09 -14.75 -5.96
C SER A 111 13.46 -15.57 -7.08
N SER A 112 14.29 -16.27 -7.86
CA SER A 112 13.85 -17.20 -8.90
C SER A 112 13.66 -18.63 -8.36
N LYS A 113 14.08 -18.90 -7.12
CA LYS A 113 13.95 -20.23 -6.50
C LYS A 113 12.49 -20.50 -6.17
N ARG A 114 11.97 -21.66 -6.60
CA ARG A 114 10.58 -22.06 -6.34
C ARG A 114 10.21 -22.00 -4.85
N ALA A 115 11.05 -22.57 -3.98
CA ALA A 115 10.83 -22.52 -2.54
C ALA A 115 10.74 -21.09 -1.99
N ALA A 116 11.52 -20.15 -2.54
CA ALA A 116 11.46 -18.75 -2.10
C ALA A 116 10.18 -18.06 -2.58
N LEU A 117 9.72 -18.36 -3.80
CA LEU A 117 8.43 -17.84 -4.32
C LEU A 117 7.24 -18.37 -3.52
N GLU A 118 7.26 -19.66 -3.15
CA GLU A 118 6.25 -20.28 -2.29
C GLU A 118 6.20 -19.58 -0.91
N GLN A 119 7.36 -19.33 -0.29
CA GLN A 119 7.41 -18.60 0.98
C GLN A 119 7.04 -17.11 0.85
N LEU A 120 7.39 -16.45 -0.25
CA LEU A 120 6.97 -15.07 -0.50
C LEU A 120 5.45 -14.97 -0.70
N ALA A 121 4.83 -15.94 -1.36
CA ALA A 121 3.37 -16.01 -1.47
C ALA A 121 2.72 -16.10 -0.09
N LEU A 122 3.24 -16.97 0.78
CA LEU A 122 2.77 -17.09 2.17
C LEU A 122 2.96 -15.80 2.96
N TYR A 123 4.13 -15.16 2.87
CA TYR A 123 4.38 -13.86 3.48
C TYR A 123 3.34 -12.83 3.05
N LEU A 124 3.13 -12.67 1.73
CA LEU A 124 2.16 -11.73 1.20
C LEU A 124 0.73 -12.04 1.68
N GLN A 125 0.35 -13.31 1.86
CA GLN A 125 -1.00 -13.66 2.30
C GLN A 125 -1.22 -13.49 3.80
N LEU A 126 -0.24 -13.86 4.64
CA LEU A 126 -0.46 -14.07 6.07
C LEU A 126 0.15 -12.97 6.95
N GLU A 127 1.26 -12.37 6.54
CA GLU A 127 2.05 -11.51 7.41
C GLU A 127 1.64 -10.05 7.35
N GLY A 128 2.20 -9.24 8.26
CA GLY A 128 2.13 -7.79 8.20
C GLY A 128 0.82 -7.18 8.67
N ARG A 129 0.69 -5.87 8.42
CA ARG A 129 -0.41 -5.07 8.92
C ARG A 129 -1.76 -5.44 8.28
N GLN A 130 -2.81 -5.37 9.09
CA GLN A 130 -4.18 -5.72 8.73
C GLN A 130 -5.10 -4.49 8.68
N ASP A 131 -4.53 -3.29 8.68
CA ASP A 131 -5.26 -2.03 8.53
C ASP A 131 -6.04 -2.05 7.21
N LEU A 132 -7.37 -2.04 7.31
CA LEU A 132 -8.27 -2.13 6.17
C LEU A 132 -8.32 -0.81 5.41
N HIS A 133 -8.20 -0.88 4.09
CA HIS A 133 -8.40 0.23 3.17
C HIS A 133 -9.47 -0.09 2.14
N HIS A 134 -10.13 0.94 1.60
CA HIS A 134 -10.92 0.80 0.39
C HIS A 134 -10.04 1.09 -0.83
N VAL A 135 -9.80 0.08 -1.67
CA VAL A 135 -9.00 0.21 -2.90
C VAL A 135 -9.90 0.71 -4.02
N THR A 136 -9.49 1.75 -4.74
CA THR A 136 -10.30 2.27 -5.86
C THR A 136 -9.44 2.84 -6.98
N GLU A 137 -9.90 2.64 -8.21
CA GLU A 137 -9.33 3.27 -9.41
C GLU A 137 -10.07 4.55 -9.79
N ARG A 138 -11.20 4.83 -9.14
CA ARG A 138 -12.13 5.89 -9.52
C ARG A 138 -11.88 7.16 -8.70
N GLY A 139 -11.84 8.29 -9.40
CA GLY A 139 -11.96 9.60 -8.76
C GLY A 139 -13.41 9.89 -8.34
N GLY A 140 -13.59 11.00 -7.62
CA GLY A 140 -14.88 11.45 -7.09
C GLY A 140 -15.07 11.09 -5.61
N TRP A 141 -16.30 11.24 -5.13
CA TRP A 141 -16.64 10.95 -3.73
C TRP A 141 -16.61 9.46 -3.42
N ARG A 142 -15.91 9.08 -2.36
CA ARG A 142 -15.86 7.73 -1.81
C ARG A 142 -15.67 7.82 -0.30
N ASN A 143 -16.42 7.01 0.44
CA ASN A 143 -16.29 6.88 1.89
C ASN A 143 -16.25 8.23 2.66
N GLY A 144 -16.97 9.25 2.20
CA GLY A 144 -16.99 10.57 2.84
C GLY A 144 -15.83 11.52 2.47
N ALA A 145 -14.95 11.13 1.53
CA ALA A 145 -13.89 11.98 1.00
C ALA A 145 -13.96 12.09 -0.54
N TYR A 146 -13.32 13.10 -1.11
CA TYR A 146 -13.26 13.30 -2.55
C TYR A 146 -11.87 12.96 -3.11
N VAL A 147 -11.80 12.01 -4.03
CA VAL A 147 -10.55 11.55 -4.65
C VAL A 147 -10.33 12.27 -5.97
N LEU A 148 -9.22 12.98 -6.08
CA LEU A 148 -8.76 13.55 -7.36
C LEU A 148 -8.09 12.47 -8.21
N PRO A 149 -8.14 12.55 -9.56
CA PRO A 149 -7.38 11.64 -10.43
C PRO A 149 -5.86 11.70 -10.21
N SER A 150 -5.35 12.73 -9.53
CA SER A 150 -3.97 12.76 -9.03
C SER A 150 -3.69 11.72 -7.94
N GLY A 151 -4.71 11.09 -7.36
CA GLY A 151 -4.66 10.23 -6.18
C GLY A 151 -4.70 10.99 -4.85
N GLU A 152 -4.83 12.31 -4.88
CA GLU A 152 -5.03 13.11 -3.68
C GLU A 152 -6.45 12.89 -3.13
N VAL A 153 -6.55 12.72 -1.81
CA VAL A 153 -7.81 12.51 -1.10
C VAL A 153 -8.12 13.77 -0.29
N LEU A 154 -9.20 14.45 -0.64
CA LEU A 154 -9.69 15.64 0.04
C LEU A 154 -10.73 15.24 1.09
N GLY A 155 -10.48 15.57 2.35
CA GLY A 155 -11.33 15.18 3.48
C GLY A 155 -10.82 13.93 4.21
N HIS A 156 -11.71 13.25 4.93
CA HIS A 156 -11.37 12.06 5.71
C HIS A 156 -12.23 10.89 5.25
N ALA A 157 -11.59 9.80 4.84
CA ALA A 157 -12.26 8.58 4.41
C ALA A 157 -12.14 7.50 5.49
N GLU A 158 -13.25 6.83 5.78
CA GLU A 158 -13.28 5.67 6.68
C GLU A 158 -14.02 4.50 6.02
N PRO A 159 -13.36 3.34 5.77
CA PRO A 159 -11.92 3.12 5.91
C PRO A 159 -11.09 3.99 4.94
N PRO A 160 -9.79 4.22 5.24
CA PRO A 160 -8.89 4.99 4.38
C PRO A 160 -8.87 4.49 2.94
N LEU A 161 -8.74 5.41 1.97
CA LEU A 161 -8.72 5.07 0.56
C LEU A 161 -7.30 4.76 0.08
N PHE A 162 -7.16 3.74 -0.76
CA PHE A 162 -5.93 3.44 -1.50
C PHE A 162 -6.20 3.55 -3.01
N TYR A 163 -5.74 4.65 -3.62
CA TYR A 163 -6.00 4.94 -5.03
C TYR A 163 -5.03 4.19 -5.96
N THR A 164 -5.57 3.41 -6.89
CA THR A 164 -4.81 2.62 -7.89
C THR A 164 -5.09 3.03 -9.34
N GLY A 165 -5.85 4.10 -9.56
CA GLY A 165 -6.21 4.55 -10.90
C GLY A 165 -5.05 5.17 -11.68
N ASP A 166 -5.31 5.52 -12.94
CA ASP A 166 -4.29 6.15 -13.80
C ASP A 166 -3.92 7.55 -13.31
N ARG A 167 -2.64 7.71 -12.96
CA ARG A 167 -2.06 8.97 -12.48
C ARG A 167 -1.24 9.68 -13.56
N SER A 168 -1.29 9.24 -14.82
CA SER A 168 -0.58 9.86 -15.96
C SER A 168 -0.91 11.36 -16.10
N HIS A 169 -2.13 11.75 -15.76
CA HIS A 169 -2.61 13.13 -15.78
C HIS A 169 -2.56 13.82 -14.41
N ALA A 170 -1.89 13.26 -13.41
CA ALA A 170 -1.87 13.81 -12.04
C ALA A 170 -1.37 15.26 -12.00
N SER A 171 -0.44 15.65 -12.87
CA SER A 171 0.07 17.02 -12.97
C SER A 171 -0.99 18.04 -13.36
N ALA A 172 -2.02 17.64 -14.12
CA ALA A 172 -3.12 18.51 -14.52
C ALA A 172 -4.05 18.88 -13.35
N TYR A 173 -4.01 18.10 -12.26
CA TYR A 173 -4.80 18.32 -11.05
C TYR A 173 -4.01 18.99 -9.92
N GLN A 174 -2.74 19.34 -10.15
CA GLN A 174 -1.94 20.09 -9.18
C GLN A 174 -2.30 21.57 -9.23
N ALA A 175 -2.47 22.18 -8.06
CA ALA A 175 -2.67 23.62 -7.97
C ALA A 175 -1.43 24.38 -8.47
N HIS A 176 -1.64 25.38 -9.33
CA HIS A 176 -0.56 26.24 -9.83
C HIS A 176 -0.95 27.71 -9.69
N GLY A 177 -0.04 28.52 -9.15
CA GLY A 177 -0.26 29.94 -8.89
C GLY A 177 -1.04 30.21 -7.60
N SER A 178 -1.78 31.30 -7.57
CA SER A 178 -2.57 31.72 -6.40
C SER A 178 -4.04 31.94 -6.78
N LEU A 179 -4.93 31.81 -5.79
CA LEU A 179 -6.34 32.11 -5.98
C LEU A 179 -6.57 33.56 -6.41
N SER A 180 -5.83 34.52 -5.84
CA SER A 180 -5.89 35.92 -6.26
C SER A 180 -5.46 36.08 -7.72
N GLY A 181 -4.35 35.44 -8.12
CA GLY A 181 -3.89 35.45 -9.50
C GLY A 181 -4.91 34.87 -10.48
N TRP A 182 -5.56 33.76 -10.13
CA TRP A 182 -6.64 33.19 -10.94
C TRP A 182 -7.85 34.12 -11.05
N ARG A 183 -8.25 34.76 -9.93
CA ARG A 183 -9.35 35.74 -9.91
C ARG A 183 -9.06 36.95 -10.80
N ASP A 184 -7.85 37.49 -10.69
CA ASP A 184 -7.44 38.70 -11.40
C ASP A 184 -7.14 38.44 -12.88
N THR A 185 -7.03 37.18 -13.32
CA THR A 185 -6.75 36.83 -14.71
C THR A 185 -7.92 36.09 -15.35
N VAL A 186 -8.13 34.82 -15.01
CA VAL A 186 -9.14 33.94 -15.60
C VAL A 186 -10.55 34.41 -15.26
N ALA A 187 -10.85 34.61 -13.97
CA ALA A 187 -12.21 34.96 -13.54
C ALA A 187 -12.65 36.33 -14.07
N ARG A 188 -11.74 37.31 -14.04
CA ARG A 188 -11.96 38.65 -14.58
C ARG A 188 -12.33 38.61 -16.06
N LEU A 189 -11.66 37.77 -16.86
CA LEU A 189 -11.97 37.61 -18.30
C LEU A 189 -13.26 36.81 -18.56
N ALA A 190 -13.66 35.94 -17.63
CA ALA A 190 -14.89 35.18 -17.73
C ALA A 190 -16.14 36.03 -17.43
N GLN A 191 -16.02 37.11 -16.65
CA GLN A 191 -17.14 37.92 -16.21
C GLN A 191 -17.97 38.44 -17.39
N GLY A 192 -19.28 38.14 -17.40
CA GLY A 192 -20.21 38.55 -18.45
C GLY A 192 -20.20 37.65 -19.69
N ASN A 193 -19.28 36.70 -19.80
CA ASN A 193 -19.27 35.70 -20.88
C ASN A 193 -20.02 34.44 -20.44
N SER A 194 -21.29 34.32 -20.85
CA SER A 194 -22.16 33.21 -20.44
C SER A 194 -21.57 31.83 -20.71
N ARG A 195 -20.86 31.62 -21.82
CA ARG A 195 -20.25 30.32 -22.16
C ARG A 195 -19.09 29.95 -21.25
N VAL A 196 -18.20 30.90 -20.96
CA VAL A 196 -17.06 30.66 -20.06
C VAL A 196 -17.54 30.50 -18.62
N MET A 197 -18.50 31.32 -18.19
CA MET A 197 -19.12 31.19 -16.88
C MET A 197 -19.83 29.84 -16.72
N LEU A 198 -20.55 29.37 -17.74
CA LEU A 198 -21.15 28.04 -17.75
C LEU A 198 -20.09 26.95 -17.64
N ALA A 199 -19.00 27.04 -18.40
CA ALA A 199 -17.91 26.05 -18.35
C ALA A 199 -17.25 25.96 -16.96
N ILE A 200 -16.94 27.12 -16.35
CA ILE A 200 -16.39 27.18 -14.99
C ILE A 200 -17.42 26.62 -13.99
N GLY A 201 -18.67 27.04 -14.09
CA GLY A 201 -19.75 26.58 -13.21
C GLY A 201 -19.95 25.07 -13.28
N ALA A 202 -19.94 24.49 -14.49
CA ALA A 202 -20.07 23.05 -14.71
C ALA A 202 -18.91 22.27 -14.07
N ALA A 203 -17.67 22.74 -14.22
CA ALA A 203 -16.51 22.11 -13.59
C ALA A 203 -16.58 22.13 -12.05
N LEU A 204 -17.08 23.23 -11.48
CA LEU A 204 -17.24 23.39 -10.02
C LEU A 204 -18.46 22.67 -9.45
N ALA A 205 -19.50 22.44 -10.27
CA ALA A 205 -20.70 21.73 -9.85
C ALA A 205 -20.44 20.24 -9.62
N ALA A 206 -19.56 19.61 -10.40
CA ALA A 206 -19.29 18.17 -10.33
C ALA A 206 -19.07 17.61 -8.90
N PRO A 207 -18.19 18.17 -8.05
CA PRO A 207 -18.03 17.71 -6.67
C PRO A 207 -19.22 18.05 -5.75
N LEU A 208 -20.13 18.94 -6.13
CA LEU A 208 -21.28 19.32 -5.31
C LEU A 208 -22.52 18.47 -5.56
N LEU A 209 -22.61 17.81 -6.72
CA LEU A 209 -23.80 17.06 -7.13
C LEU A 209 -24.15 15.94 -6.15
N GLU A 210 -23.17 15.13 -5.75
CA GLU A 210 -23.40 14.04 -4.80
C GLU A 210 -23.83 14.56 -3.42
N LEU A 211 -23.22 15.65 -2.95
CA LEU A 211 -23.61 16.29 -1.68
C LEU A 211 -25.03 16.86 -1.72
N ALA A 212 -25.48 17.30 -2.90
CA ALA A 212 -26.83 17.80 -3.11
C ALA A 212 -27.85 16.70 -3.42
N GLY A 213 -27.44 15.43 -3.52
CA GLY A 213 -28.30 14.33 -3.94
C GLY A 213 -28.80 14.47 -5.39
N LEU A 214 -28.02 15.11 -6.25
CA LEU A 214 -28.34 15.34 -7.65
C LEU A 214 -27.55 14.39 -8.56
N GLU A 215 -28.18 14.01 -9.67
CA GLU A 215 -27.53 13.20 -10.70
C GLU A 215 -26.54 14.02 -11.54
N SER A 216 -25.55 13.34 -12.12
CA SER A 216 -24.65 13.93 -13.11
C SER A 216 -25.36 14.23 -14.43
N GLY A 217 -24.91 15.27 -15.14
CA GLY A 217 -25.42 15.64 -16.47
C GLY A 217 -24.30 16.05 -17.42
N GLY A 218 -24.63 16.15 -18.71
CA GLY A 218 -23.73 16.58 -19.78
C GLY A 218 -24.12 17.94 -20.34
N ILE A 219 -23.13 18.70 -20.79
CA ILE A 219 -23.30 19.93 -21.58
C ILE A 219 -22.59 19.68 -22.92
N HIS A 220 -23.28 19.96 -24.02
CA HIS A 220 -22.78 19.80 -25.39
C HIS A 220 -22.84 21.12 -26.15
#